data_AF-A0A401V5G4-F1
#
_entry.id   AF-A0A401V5G4-F1
#
_cell.length_a   1.000
_cell.length_b   1.000
_cell.length_c   1.000
_cell.angle_alpha   90.00
_cell.angle_beta   90.00
_cell.angle_gamma   90.00
#
_symmetry.space_group_name_H-M   'P 1'
#
loop_
_entity.id
_entity.type
_entity.pdbx_description
1 polymer ?
#
loop_
_entity_poly.entity_id
_entity_poly.type
_entity_poly.pdbx_seq_one_letter_code
_entity_poly.pdbx_strand_id
1 'polypeptide(L)'
;MVPALVAAALVDPEADGARLVGADGSPQHLVAAYRRSALDAALDALPDGPRDASVRSLVAGLRLVDVPDPDDAAADADTWDDVRRLDVRLSGGTIDPDDDRRTP
;
A
#
# COMPACT_ATOMS: atom_id res chain seq x y z
N MET A 1 10.50 -0.34 4.71
CA MET A 1 9.50 0.01 3.67
C MET A 1 9.46 1.51 3.39
N VAL A 2 9.05 2.36 4.35
CA VAL A 2 8.94 3.82 4.12
C VAL A 2 10.25 4.47 3.62
N PRO A 3 11.44 4.24 4.22
CA PRO A 3 12.67 4.82 3.69
C PRO A 3 12.99 4.37 2.25
N ALA A 4 12.66 3.14 1.89
CA ALA A 4 12.88 2.60 0.55
C ALA A 4 11.95 3.26 -0.48
N LEU A 5 10.68 3.46 -0.15
CA LEU A 5 9.71 4.18 -1.00
C LEU A 5 10.14 5.63 -1.20
N VAL A 6 10.52 6.32 -0.12
CA VAL A 6 10.99 7.71 -0.21
C VAL A 6 12.28 7.80 -1.03
N ALA A 7 13.24 6.92 -0.80
CA ALA A 7 14.48 6.90 -1.57
C ALA A 7 14.20 6.65 -3.06
N ALA A 8 13.37 5.66 -3.40
CA ALA A 8 13.01 5.35 -4.78
C ALA A 8 12.35 6.55 -5.49
N ALA A 9 11.42 7.23 -4.81
CA ALA A 9 10.77 8.43 -5.35
C ALA A 9 11.73 9.63 -5.52
N LEU A 10 12.81 9.69 -4.73
CA LEU A 10 13.81 10.77 -4.81
C LEU A 10 14.92 10.50 -5.84
N VAL A 11 15.21 9.23 -6.15
CA VAL A 11 16.22 8.84 -7.16
C VAL A 11 15.78 9.25 -8.56
N ASP A 12 14.48 9.19 -8.86
CA ASP A 12 13.90 9.72 -10.09
C ASP A 12 13.18 11.05 -9.80
N PRO A 13 13.77 12.20 -10.13
CA PRO A 13 13.14 13.51 -9.94
C PRO A 13 11.83 13.67 -10.69
N GLU A 14 11.69 12.93 -11.80
CA GLU A 14 10.59 13.05 -12.71
C GLU A 14 9.43 12.12 -12.29
N ALA A 15 9.71 11.05 -11.53
CA ALA A 15 8.68 10.16 -11.00
C ALA A 15 7.72 10.91 -10.06
N ASP A 16 6.43 10.62 -10.18
CA ASP A 16 5.37 11.16 -9.33
C ASP A 16 5.31 10.47 -7.96
N GLY A 17 6.08 9.40 -7.77
CA GLY A 17 6.17 8.67 -6.51
C GLY A 17 6.79 7.28 -6.67
N ALA A 18 6.66 6.48 -5.62
CA ALA A 18 7.02 5.07 -5.60
C ALA A 18 5.96 4.26 -4.86
N ARG A 19 5.76 3.00 -5.24
CA ARG A 19 4.80 2.08 -4.60
C ARG A 19 5.42 0.71 -4.40
N LEU A 20 4.88 -0.05 -3.46
CA LEU A 20 5.24 -1.46 -3.36
C LEU A 20 4.59 -2.28 -4.47
N VAL A 21 5.29 -3.34 -4.86
CA VAL A 21 4.79 -4.36 -5.77
C VAL A 21 5.06 -5.73 -5.17
N GLY A 22 3.99 -6.52 -5.04
CA GLY A 22 4.07 -7.89 -4.52
C GLY A 22 4.88 -8.82 -5.44
N ALA A 23 5.17 -10.02 -4.94
CA ALA A 23 5.95 -11.02 -5.67
C ALA A 23 5.32 -11.46 -7.00
N ASP A 24 4.00 -11.31 -7.14
CA ASP A 24 3.22 -11.60 -8.35
C ASP A 24 3.16 -10.42 -9.34
N GLY A 25 3.79 -9.29 -9.01
CA GLY A 25 3.74 -8.07 -9.82
C GLY A 25 2.53 -7.19 -9.52
N SER A 26 1.68 -7.55 -8.55
CA SER A 26 0.50 -6.76 -8.19
C SER A 26 0.91 -5.48 -7.44
N PRO A 27 0.49 -4.29 -7.89
CA PRO A 27 0.86 -3.04 -7.24
C PRO A 27 0.02 -2.75 -6.00
N GLN A 28 0.70 -2.37 -4.91
CA GLN A 28 0.05 -1.91 -3.68
C GLN A 28 -0.05 -0.39 -3.63
N HIS A 29 -1.18 0.13 -4.12
CA HIS A 29 -1.45 1.57 -4.21
C HIS A 29 -1.60 2.26 -2.84
N LEU A 30 -1.89 1.50 -1.78
CA LEU A 30 -2.02 2.02 -0.42
C LEU A 30 -0.69 2.03 0.34
N VAL A 31 0.34 1.37 -0.17
CA VAL A 31 1.69 1.35 0.41
C VAL A 31 2.67 2.00 -0.57
N ALA A 32 2.63 3.33 -0.57
CA ALA A 32 3.32 4.17 -1.53
C ALA A 32 3.77 5.50 -0.92
N ALA A 33 4.74 6.16 -1.57
CA ALA A 33 5.12 7.53 -1.33
C ALA A 33 4.82 8.35 -2.59
N TYR A 34 3.90 9.31 -2.50
CA TYR A 34 3.50 10.17 -3.61
C TYR A 34 4.11 11.57 -3.46
N ARG A 35 4.53 12.17 -4.58
CA ARG A 35 4.79 13.61 -4.64
C ARG A 35 3.47 14.34 -4.46
N ARG A 36 3.44 15.24 -3.48
CA ARG A 36 2.24 16.02 -3.15
C ARG A 36 1.64 16.74 -4.36
N SER A 37 2.46 17.43 -5.15
CA SER A 37 1.99 18.19 -6.31
C SER A 37 1.33 17.32 -7.38
N ALA A 38 1.85 16.11 -7.61
CA ALA A 38 1.29 15.18 -8.58
C ALA A 38 -0.03 14.58 -8.07
N LEU A 39 -0.09 14.25 -6.77
CA LEU A 39 -1.32 13.76 -6.14
C LEU A 39 -2.43 14.81 -6.12
N ASP A 40 -2.09 16.07 -5.79
CA ASP A 40 -3.03 17.20 -5.83
C ASP A 40 -3.60 17.37 -7.25
N ALA A 41 -2.74 17.37 -8.28
CA ALA A 41 -3.18 17.47 -9.67
C ALA A 41 -4.05 16.28 -10.11
N ALA A 42 -3.75 15.08 -9.64
CA ALA A 42 -4.55 13.89 -9.94
C ALA A 42 -5.93 13.93 -9.27
N LEU A 43 -6.03 14.46 -8.04
CA LEU A 43 -7.29 14.69 -7.35
C LEU A 43 -8.16 15.70 -8.09
N ASP A 44 -7.57 16.82 -8.53
CA ASP A 44 -8.25 17.86 -9.29
C ASP A 44 -8.75 17.37 -10.66
N ALA A 45 -8.11 16.35 -11.22
CA ALA A 45 -8.46 15.75 -12.50
C ALA A 45 -9.59 14.70 -12.42
N LEU A 46 -10.06 14.33 -11.22
CA LEU A 46 -11.16 13.36 -11.08
C LEU A 46 -12.49 13.98 -11.52
N PRO A 47 -13.22 13.36 -12.48
CA PRO A 47 -14.41 13.96 -13.10
C PRO A 47 -15.55 14.18 -12.12
N ASP A 48 -15.72 13.27 -11.16
CA ASP A 48 -16.78 13.29 -10.15
C ASP A 48 -16.25 13.69 -8.75
N GLY A 49 -15.00 14.17 -8.69
CA GLY A 49 -14.28 14.45 -7.44
C GLY A 49 -13.77 13.18 -6.74
N PRO A 50 -13.17 13.34 -5.54
CA PRO A 50 -12.47 12.25 -4.86
C PRO A 50 -13.39 11.28 -4.10
N ARG A 51 -14.66 11.64 -3.91
CA ARG A 51 -15.59 10.81 -3.15
C ARG A 51 -15.92 9.55 -3.97
N ASP A 52 -15.84 8.39 -3.32
CA ASP A 52 -16.10 7.08 -3.91
C ASP A 52 -15.17 6.69 -5.09
N ALA A 53 -14.15 7.50 -5.39
CA ALA A 53 -13.13 7.18 -6.37
C ALA A 53 -12.17 6.13 -5.81
N SER A 54 -11.92 5.06 -6.57
CA SER A 54 -10.89 4.09 -6.18
C SER A 54 -9.50 4.74 -6.25
N VAL A 55 -8.63 4.42 -5.28
CA VAL A 55 -7.23 4.89 -5.29
C VAL A 55 -6.52 4.44 -6.57
N ARG A 56 -6.85 3.25 -7.08
CA ARG A 56 -6.37 2.76 -8.38
C ARG A 56 -6.67 3.75 -9.51
N SER A 57 -7.89 4.29 -9.57
CA SER A 57 -8.29 5.28 -10.58
C SER A 57 -7.56 6.60 -10.37
N LEU A 58 -7.45 7.06 -9.13
CA LEU A 58 -6.75 8.31 -8.78
C LEU A 58 -5.30 8.28 -9.27
N VAL A 59 -4.59 7.17 -9.06
CA VAL A 59 -3.15 7.09 -9.35
C VAL A 59 -2.82 6.50 -10.71
N ALA A 60 -3.82 6.15 -11.53
CA ALA A 60 -3.62 5.49 -12.82
C ALA A 60 -2.78 6.31 -13.82
N GLY A 61 -2.82 7.64 -13.70
CA GLY A 61 -2.05 8.56 -14.55
C GLY A 61 -0.68 8.92 -13.99
N LEU A 62 -0.33 8.49 -12.78
CA LEU A 62 0.94 8.82 -12.15
C LEU A 62 2.07 7.90 -12.62
N ARG A 63 3.26 8.46 -12.82
CA ARG A 63 4.48 7.68 -13.04
C ARG A 63 5.07 7.25 -11.70
N LEU A 64 4.80 6.01 -11.32
CA LEU A 64 5.27 5.44 -10.06
C LEU A 64 6.46 4.49 -10.30
N VAL A 65 7.48 4.62 -9.47
CA VAL A 65 8.56 3.64 -9.37
C VAL A 65 8.10 2.44 -8.57
N ASP A 66 8.28 1.25 -9.12
CA ASP A 66 7.95 0.01 -8.44
C ASP A 66 9.08 -0.41 -7.49
N VAL A 67 8.75 -0.62 -6.22
CA VAL A 67 9.65 -1.10 -5.17
C VAL A 67 9.22 -2.51 -4.79
N PRO A 68 10.06 -3.54 -5.02
CA PRO A 68 9.70 -4.92 -4.70
C PRO A 68 9.41 -5.11 -3.21
N ASP A 69 8.36 -5.87 -2.90
CA ASP A 69 8.00 -6.34 -1.56
C ASP A 69 8.15 -7.87 -1.49
N PRO A 70 9.40 -8.38 -1.46
CA PRO A 70 9.65 -9.83 -1.50
C PRO A 70 9.17 -10.55 -0.25
N ASP A 71 9.04 -9.82 0.86
CA ASP A 71 8.60 -10.34 2.14
C ASP A 71 7.08 -10.21 2.33
N ASP A 72 6.33 -9.79 1.30
CA ASP A 72 4.87 -9.63 1.34
C ASP A 72 4.44 -8.87 2.62
N ALA A 73 5.15 -7.77 2.91
CA ALA A 73 4.98 -6.94 4.10
C ALA A 73 3.79 -5.97 3.98
N ALA A 74 3.29 -5.77 2.76
CA ALA A 74 2.05 -5.07 2.46
C ALA A 74 0.85 -6.02 2.28
N ALA A 75 0.95 -7.25 2.78
CA ALA A 75 -0.15 -8.19 2.71
C ALA A 75 -1.36 -7.69 3.52
N ASP A 76 -2.51 -7.63 2.85
CA ASP A 76 -3.76 -7.17 3.46
C ASP A 76 -4.52 -8.32 4.14
N ALA A 77 -5.31 -7.94 5.15
CA ALA A 77 -6.16 -8.83 5.94
C ALA A 77 -7.64 -8.54 5.68
N ASP A 78 -8.08 -8.74 4.43
CA ASP A 78 -9.46 -8.42 4.01
C ASP A 78 -10.47 -9.49 4.42
N THR A 79 -9.99 -10.73 4.62
CA THR A 79 -10.81 -11.87 5.01
C THR A 79 -10.27 -12.56 6.26
N TRP A 80 -11.11 -13.38 6.90
CA TRP A 80 -10.67 -14.23 8.01
C TRP A 80 -9.62 -15.27 7.59
N ASP A 81 -9.65 -15.71 6.33
CA ASP A 81 -8.59 -16.57 5.80
C ASP A 81 -7.27 -15.82 5.69
N ASP A 82 -7.29 -14.53 5.30
CA ASP A 82 -6.09 -13.69 5.28
C ASP A 82 -5.51 -13.48 6.68
N VAL A 83 -6.37 -13.21 7.68
CA VAL A 83 -5.94 -13.10 9.08
C VAL A 83 -5.23 -14.38 9.53
N ARG A 84 -5.82 -15.56 9.28
CA ARG A 84 -5.19 -16.84 9.64
C ARG A 84 -3.85 -17.05 8.92
N ARG A 85 -3.79 -16.74 7.63
CA ARG A 85 -2.56 -16.83 6.83
C ARG A 85 -1.47 -15.92 7.40
N LEU A 86 -1.82 -14.69 7.76
CA LEU A 86 -0.88 -13.71 8.32
C LEU A 86 -0.47 -14.06 9.74
N ASP A 87 -1.38 -14.57 10.56
CA ASP A 87 -1.07 -15.05 11.90
C ASP A 87 -0.04 -16.18 11.87
N VAL A 88 -0.17 -17.17 10.98
CA VAL A 88 0.86 -18.22 10.82
C VAL A 88 2.22 -17.63 10.42
N ARG A 89 2.25 -16.56 9.63
CA ARG A 89 3.49 -15.86 9.24
C ARG A 89 4.10 -15.08 10.41
N LEU A 90 3.28 -14.45 11.25
CA LEU A 90 3.70 -13.60 12.36
C LEU A 90 4.03 -14.42 13.62
N SER A 91 3.31 -15.51 13.88
CA SER A 91 3.39 -16.36 15.08
C SER A 91 4.67 -17.21 15.21
N GLY A 92 5.72 -16.84 14.48
CA GLY A 92 7.09 -16.88 15.01
C GLY A 92 7.28 -15.95 16.23
N GLY A 93 6.30 -15.09 16.53
CA GLY A 93 6.03 -14.39 17.80
C GLY A 93 4.51 -14.35 18.03
N THR A 94 4.03 -15.14 18.98
CA THR A 94 2.64 -15.55 19.18
C THR A 94 1.64 -14.40 19.41
N ILE A 95 0.58 -14.35 18.61
CA ILE A 95 -0.71 -13.75 19.00
C ILE A 95 -1.50 -14.85 19.72
N ASP A 96 -1.91 -14.58 20.97
CA ASP A 96 -2.70 -15.51 21.77
C ASP A 96 -4.14 -15.57 21.23
N PRO A 97 -4.63 -16.72 20.76
CA PRO A 97 -6.00 -16.85 20.25
C PRO A 97 -7.07 -16.67 21.33
N ASP A 98 -6.70 -16.61 22.62
CA ASP A 98 -7.61 -16.33 23.75
C ASP A 98 -7.72 -14.83 24.11
N ASP A 99 -7.11 -13.90 23.36
CA ASP A 99 -7.30 -12.45 23.57
C ASP A 99 -8.64 -11.94 23.01
N ASP A 100 -9.72 -12.60 23.42
CA ASP A 100 -11.10 -12.19 23.18
C ASP A 100 -11.61 -11.32 24.34
N ARG A 101 -10.75 -10.44 24.89
CA ARG A 101 -11.13 -9.49 25.96
C ARG A 101 -11.95 -8.34 25.41
N ARG A 102 -13.13 -8.65 24.88
CA ARG A 102 -14.28 -7.74 24.91
C ARG A 102 -14.83 -7.74 26.33
N THR A 103 -14.16 -6.99 27.20
CA THR A 103 -14.71 -6.69 28.53
C THR A 103 -15.89 -5.73 28.34
N PRO A 104 -17.11 -6.04 28.80
CA PRO A 104 -18.21 -5.08 28.86
C PRO A 104 -17.97 -3.98 29.89
#